data_AF-A0A535E699-F1
#
_entry.id   AF-A0A535E699-F1
#
_cell.length_a   1.000
_cell.length_b   1.000
_cell.length_c   1.000
_cell.angle_alpha   90.00
_cell.angle_beta   90.00
_cell.angle_gamma   90.00
#
_symmetry.space_group_name_H-M   'P 1'
#
loop_
_entity.id
_entity.type
_entity.pdbx_description
1 polymer ?
#
loop_
_entity_poly.entity_id
_entity_poly.type
_entity_poly.pdbx_seq_one_letter_code
_entity_poly.pdbx_strand_id
1 'polypeptide(L)'
;AGHPLQRIGLSATQRPLDEVARFLGGFNADGPRPVKIVDAGHTKQLELRVEVPVDDMAKLGTETLEIRSGPATRADARSSIWPAIHPRLLELIREHRS
;
A
#
# COMPACT_ATOMS: atom_id res chain seq x y z
N ALA A 1 32.39 25.14 -16.12
CA ALA A 1 30.93 25.11 -15.89
C ALA A 1 30.54 23.68 -15.52
N GLY A 2 29.60 23.47 -14.59
CA GLY A 2 29.18 22.14 -14.15
C GLY A 2 28.23 21.45 -15.14
N HIS A 3 28.28 20.12 -15.19
CA HIS A 3 27.40 19.30 -16.01
C HIS A 3 25.97 19.29 -15.42
N PRO A 4 24.91 19.18 -16.25
CA PRO A 4 23.55 18.98 -15.77
C PRO A 4 23.44 17.70 -14.94
N LEU A 5 22.68 17.74 -13.84
CA LEU A 5 22.43 16.55 -13.03
C LEU A 5 21.64 15.51 -13.84
N GLN A 6 22.06 14.25 -13.71
CA GLN A 6 21.33 13.09 -14.21
C GLN A 6 20.10 12.83 -13.32
N ARG A 7 18.97 12.48 -13.94
CA ARG A 7 17.74 12.12 -13.25
C ARG A 7 17.38 10.68 -13.58
N ILE A 8 17.09 9.90 -12.54
CA ILE A 8 16.73 8.47 -12.65
C ILE A 8 15.47 8.26 -11.80
N GLY A 9 14.42 7.74 -12.41
CA GLY A 9 13.18 7.37 -11.74
C GLY A 9 13.00 5.86 -11.73
N LEU A 10 12.59 5.31 -10.60
CA LEU A 10 12.27 3.89 -10.42
C LEU A 10 10.83 3.79 -9.90
N SER A 11 9.96 3.13 -10.65
CA SER A 11 8.60 2.82 -10.22
C SER A 11 8.19 1.48 -10.79
N ALA A 12 7.26 0.81 -10.10
CA ALA A 12 6.63 -0.42 -10.56
C ALA A 12 5.20 -0.19 -11.09
N THR A 13 4.59 0.97 -10.78
CA THR A 13 3.19 1.29 -11.10
C THR A 13 3.08 2.66 -11.76
N GLN A 14 3.44 2.71 -13.04
CA GLN A 14 3.52 3.95 -13.81
C GLN A 14 2.64 3.85 -15.05
N ARG A 15 1.75 4.83 -15.23
CA ARG A 15 0.93 4.93 -16.44
C ARG A 15 0.41 6.38 -16.61
N PRO A 16 0.52 6.98 -17.81
CA PRO A 16 1.25 6.52 -18.98
C PRO A 16 2.77 6.82 -18.88
N LEU A 17 3.61 6.00 -19.52
CA LEU A 17 5.07 6.05 -19.33
C LEU A 17 5.72 7.33 -19.86
N ASP A 18 5.21 7.88 -20.96
CA ASP A 18 5.65 9.12 -21.59
C ASP A 18 5.39 10.34 -20.70
N GLU A 19 4.24 10.37 -20.01
CA GLU A 19 3.92 11.45 -19.08
C GLU A 19 4.82 11.42 -17.84
N VAL A 20 5.04 10.23 -17.27
CA VAL A 20 5.96 10.05 -16.13
C VAL A 20 7.40 10.41 -16.54
N ALA A 21 7.82 10.04 -17.75
CA ALA A 21 9.11 10.43 -18.30
C ALA A 21 9.24 11.95 -18.44
N ARG A 22 8.21 12.63 -18.97
CA ARG A 22 8.18 14.09 -19.07
C ARG A 22 8.22 14.77 -17.70
N PHE A 23 7.53 14.22 -16.70
CA PHE A 23 7.57 14.70 -15.33
C PHE A 23 8.98 14.56 -14.71
N LEU A 24 9.60 13.38 -14.82
CA LEU A 24 10.96 13.12 -14.33
C LEU A 24 11.98 14.06 -15.01
N GLY A 25 11.92 14.14 -16.34
CA GLY A 25 12.82 14.92 -17.17
C GLY A 25 12.69 16.42 -16.93
N GLY A 26 11.47 16.91 -16.70
CA GLY A 26 11.17 18.33 -16.66
C GLY A 26 11.48 19.02 -18.00
N PHE A 27 11.75 20.33 -17.94
CA PHE A 27 11.91 21.17 -19.12
C PHE A 27 13.22 21.97 -19.07
N ASN A 28 13.81 22.18 -20.24
CA ASN A 28 14.80 23.22 -20.53
C ASN A 28 14.12 24.40 -21.22
N ALA A 29 14.87 25.47 -21.51
CA ALA A 29 14.38 26.62 -22.28
C ALA A 29 13.81 26.21 -23.65
N ASP A 30 14.41 25.19 -24.28
CA ASP A 30 14.06 24.75 -25.63
C ASP A 30 12.99 23.64 -25.67
N GLY A 31 12.46 23.23 -24.51
CA GLY A 31 11.43 22.20 -24.40
C GLY A 31 11.74 21.07 -23.41
N PRO A 32 10.97 19.96 -23.46
CA PRO A 32 11.12 18.85 -22.51
C PRO A 32 12.50 18.20 -22.60
N ARG A 33 13.07 17.81 -21.46
CA ARG A 33 14.33 17.07 -21.45
C ARG A 33 14.08 15.64 -21.96
N PRO A 34 14.99 15.10 -22.80
CA PRO A 34 14.87 13.72 -23.26
C PRO A 34 15.03 12.76 -22.07
N VAL A 35 14.15 11.76 -22.01
CA VAL A 35 14.20 10.69 -21.00
C VAL A 35 14.10 9.35 -21.71
N LYS A 36 15.07 8.47 -21.46
CA LYS A 36 15.05 7.09 -21.95
C LYS A 36 14.16 6.25 -21.03
N ILE A 37 13.08 5.72 -21.57
CA ILE A 37 12.21 4.77 -20.87
C ILE A 37 12.84 3.38 -20.99
N VAL A 38 13.06 2.73 -19.84
CA VAL A 38 13.48 1.33 -19.75
C VAL A 38 12.35 0.57 -19.10
N ASP A 39 11.47 0.00 -19.92
CA ASP A 39 10.40 -0.86 -19.44
C ASP A 39 10.87 -2.32 -19.45
N ALA A 40 11.36 -2.77 -18.31
CA ALA A 40 11.69 -4.17 -18.05
C ALA A 40 10.66 -4.83 -17.11
N GLY A 41 9.45 -4.25 -17.05
CA GLY A 41 8.40 -4.72 -16.16
C GLY A 41 8.04 -6.17 -16.41
N HIS A 42 8.03 -6.97 -15.34
CA HIS A 42 7.45 -8.30 -15.34
C HIS A 42 6.18 -8.24 -14.49
N THR A 43 5.12 -8.90 -14.94
CA THR A 43 3.95 -9.09 -14.09
C THR A 43 4.34 -10.04 -12.95
N LYS A 44 4.48 -9.49 -11.74
CA LYS A 44 4.63 -10.33 -10.54
C LYS A 44 3.37 -11.17 -10.43
N GLN A 45 3.50 -12.50 -10.38
CA GLN A 45 2.38 -13.38 -10.06
C GLN A 45 1.99 -13.12 -8.60
N LEU A 46 0.82 -12.52 -8.40
CA LEU A 46 0.33 -12.18 -7.08
C LEU A 46 -0.63 -13.29 -6.61
N GLU A 47 -0.28 -13.95 -5.52
CA GLU A 47 -1.21 -14.83 -4.79
C GLU A 47 -2.04 -13.95 -3.83
N LEU A 48 -3.16 -13.41 -4.32
CA LEU A 48 -4.04 -12.54 -3.53
C LEU A 48 -5.29 -13.30 -3.11
N ARG A 49 -5.68 -13.12 -1.84
CA ARG A 49 -6.95 -13.60 -1.28
C ARG A 49 -7.65 -12.47 -0.56
N VAL A 50 -8.98 -12.45 -0.66
CA VAL A 50 -9.84 -11.55 0.13
C VAL A 50 -10.43 -12.38 1.26
N GLU A 51 -10.10 -12.05 2.50
CA GLU A 51 -10.58 -12.77 3.69
C GLU A 51 -11.38 -11.83 4.59
N VAL A 52 -12.52 -12.32 5.09
CA VAL A 52 -13.39 -11.62 6.03
C VAL A 52 -13.58 -12.53 7.25
N PRO A 53 -12.98 -12.22 8.41
CA PRO A 53 -12.97 -13.12 9.57
C PRO A 53 -14.25 -12.98 10.42
N VAL A 54 -15.38 -12.64 9.81
CA VAL A 54 -16.68 -12.48 10.46
C VAL A 54 -17.79 -12.98 9.54
N ASP A 55 -18.85 -13.54 10.12
CA ASP A 55 -20.00 -14.04 9.36
C ASP A 55 -20.90 -12.91 8.84
N ASP A 56 -21.03 -11.81 9.59
CA ASP A 56 -21.91 -10.70 9.28
C ASP A 56 -21.27 -9.34 9.61
N MET A 57 -20.88 -8.60 8.57
CA MET A 57 -20.27 -7.27 8.72
C MET A 57 -21.24 -6.20 9.24
N ALA A 58 -22.56 -6.44 9.24
CA ALA A 58 -23.53 -5.52 9.83
C ALA A 58 -23.59 -5.61 11.37
N LYS A 59 -23.01 -6.67 11.96
CA LYS A 59 -23.05 -6.96 13.40
C LYS A 59 -21.67 -6.92 14.06
N LEU A 60 -20.87 -5.94 13.68
CA LEU A 60 -19.58 -5.69 14.34
C LEU A 60 -19.84 -5.18 15.76
N GLY A 61 -19.21 -5.77 16.78
CA GLY A 61 -19.30 -5.29 18.17
C GLY A 61 -20.29 -5.98 19.10
N THR A 62 -20.92 -7.09 18.70
CA THR A 62 -21.71 -7.92 19.63
C THR A 62 -20.83 -8.87 20.46
N GLU A 63 -19.65 -9.22 19.95
CA GLU A 63 -18.62 -9.99 20.67
C GLU A 63 -17.54 -9.05 21.21
N THR A 64 -17.85 -8.33 22.29
CA THR A 64 -16.83 -7.67 23.10
C THR A 64 -16.04 -8.74 23.85
N LEU A 65 -14.93 -9.19 23.27
CA LEU A 65 -13.85 -9.77 24.07
C LEU A 65 -13.30 -8.68 24.98
N GLU A 66 -13.76 -8.60 26.23
CA GLU A 66 -12.94 -8.30 27.42
C GLU A 66 -11.66 -7.44 27.25
N ILE A 67 -11.65 -6.28 26.55
CA ILE A 67 -10.40 -5.51 26.41
C ILE A 67 -10.16 -4.71 27.70
N ARG A 68 -9.28 -5.27 28.54
CA ARG A 68 -8.56 -4.71 29.71
C ARG A 68 -8.82 -3.24 30.06
N SER A 69 -9.21 -3.03 31.33
CA SER A 69 -9.40 -1.72 31.97
C SER A 69 -8.10 -0.92 32.17
N GLY A 70 -8.12 0.36 31.78
CA GLY A 70 -7.08 1.36 32.08
C GLY A 70 -7.58 2.79 31.73
N PRO A 71 -7.07 3.88 32.35
CA PRO A 71 -7.69 5.21 32.30
C PRO A 71 -7.78 5.88 30.91
N ALA A 72 -7.20 5.26 29.88
CA ALA A 72 -7.29 5.69 28.48
C ALA A 72 -8.42 5.03 27.66
N THR A 73 -9.25 4.14 28.24
CA THR A 73 -10.30 3.41 27.50
C THR A 73 -11.58 4.19 27.20
N ARG A 74 -11.60 5.52 27.38
CA ARG A 74 -12.72 6.32 26.85
C ARG A 74 -12.47 6.67 25.38
N ALA A 75 -12.48 5.64 24.54
CA ALA A 75 -12.89 5.78 23.15
C ALA A 75 -14.25 5.09 23.08
N ASP A 76 -15.23 5.72 22.42
CA ASP A 76 -16.50 5.07 22.06
C ASP A 76 -16.24 3.60 21.74
N ALA A 77 -16.99 2.68 22.35
CA ALA A 77 -17.05 1.28 21.96
C ALA A 77 -17.71 1.19 20.56
N ARG A 78 -17.06 1.79 19.56
CA ARG A 78 -17.41 1.67 18.16
C ARG A 78 -17.19 0.21 17.82
N SER A 79 -18.23 -0.39 17.26
CA SER A 79 -18.20 -1.65 16.54
C SER A 79 -16.91 -1.76 15.70
N SER A 80 -15.92 -2.50 16.19
CA SER A 80 -14.62 -2.64 15.54
C SER A 80 -14.44 -4.06 15.06
N ILE A 81 -13.96 -4.22 13.83
CA ILE A 81 -13.61 -5.51 13.24
C ILE A 81 -12.21 -6.00 13.66
N TRP A 82 -11.40 -5.13 14.27
CA TRP A 82 -10.03 -5.47 14.67
C TRP A 82 -9.88 -6.69 15.58
N PRO A 83 -10.76 -6.94 16.57
CA PRO A 83 -10.72 -8.16 17.37
C PRO A 83 -10.82 -9.45 16.52
N ALA A 84 -11.50 -9.41 15.37
CA ALA A 84 -11.57 -10.53 14.43
C ALA A 84 -10.40 -10.56 13.45
N ILE A 85 -9.93 -9.40 12.97
CA ILE A 85 -8.79 -9.32 12.03
C ILE A 85 -7.48 -9.72 12.68
N HIS A 86 -7.21 -9.23 13.90
CA HIS A 86 -5.88 -9.36 14.51
C HIS A 86 -5.42 -10.82 14.67
N PRO A 87 -6.22 -11.75 15.24
CA PRO A 87 -5.83 -13.16 15.33
C PRO A 87 -5.57 -13.78 13.96
N ARG A 88 -6.47 -13.54 12.99
CA ARG A 88 -6.35 -14.11 11.64
C ARG A 88 -5.13 -13.60 10.89
N LEU A 89 -4.83 -12.30 10.99
CA LEU A 89 -3.64 -11.71 10.39
C LEU A 89 -2.36 -12.31 10.99
N LEU A 90 -2.33 -12.51 12.32
CA LEU A 90 -1.19 -13.11 12.99
C LEU A 90 -0.95 -14.56 12.57
N GLU A 91 -2.03 -15.34 12.39
CA GLU A 91 -1.95 -16.70 11.83
C GLU A 91 -1.34 -16.69 10.42
N LEU A 92 -1.88 -15.86 9.53
CA LEU A 92 -1.39 -15.72 8.16
C LEU A 92 0.10 -15.34 8.10
N ILE A 93 0.53 -14.37 8.93
CA ILE A 93 1.94 -13.97 9.01
C ILE A 93 2.82 -15.14 9.46
N ARG A 94 2.37 -15.95 10.43
CA ARG A 94 3.14 -17.10 10.95
C ARG A 94 3.23 -18.25 9.94
N GLU A 95 2.19 -18.44 9.14
CA GLU A 95 2.14 -19.45 8.08
C GLU A 95 3.08 -19.11 6.91
N HIS A 96 3.20 -17.82 6.54
CA HIS A 96 4.00 -17.41 5.39
C HIS A 96 5.45 -17.12 5.78
N ARG A 97 6.36 -18.05 5.43
CA ARG A 97 7.82 -17.85 5.47
C ARG A 97 8.34 -17.73 4.05
N SER A 98 8.27 -16.52 3.52
CA SER A 98 8.95 -16.13 2.26
C SER A 98 10.39 -15.73 2.51
#